data_AF-A0A737IA62-F1
#
_entry.id   AF-A0A737IA62-F1
#
_cell.length_a   1.000
_cell.length_b   1.000
_cell.length_c   1.000
_cell.angle_alpha   90.00
_cell.angle_beta   90.00
_cell.angle_gamma   90.00
#
_symmetry.space_group_name_H-M   'P 1'
#
loop_
_entity.id
_entity.type
_entity.pdbx_description
1 polymer ?
#
loop_
_entity_poly.entity_id
_entity_poly.type
_entity_poly.pdbx_seq_one_letter_code
_entity_poly.pdbx_strand_id
1 'polypeptide(L)'
;KTQMTIRSKTYKGDGFNELRFEDATGKEELYMHAQKDMTTEVLHDRTTTVNNNHTETVVVGQVVNVGSKKENGHDQKITVANDQKTTVVNNQITEITEGNKKTDIDKGDQEITLHEGKQTIKVKKTISVSSEEKIEFICGESSITLLENGEITISGKIIKNDAKDEYHVNTKKLSADGSEEQVLTGGILKLNP
;
A
#
# COMPACT_ATOMS: atom_id res chain seq x y z
N LYS A 1 -13.25 2.68 -52.69
CA LYS A 1 -13.13 1.62 -51.65
C LYS A 1 -12.03 2.08 -50.71
N THR A 2 -12.32 2.25 -49.43
CA THR A 2 -11.42 2.89 -48.44
C THR A 2 -10.59 1.89 -47.63
N GLN A 3 -10.78 0.59 -47.86
CA GLN A 3 -10.08 -0.47 -47.12
C GLN A 3 -8.99 -1.13 -47.95
N MET A 4 -7.85 -1.37 -47.31
CA MET A 4 -6.76 -2.21 -47.78
C MET A 4 -6.52 -3.35 -46.78
N THR A 5 -6.25 -4.56 -47.27
CA THR A 5 -6.17 -5.74 -46.40
C THR A 5 -5.16 -6.75 -46.94
N ILE A 6 -4.29 -7.24 -46.06
CA ILE A 6 -3.48 -8.43 -46.27
C ILE A 6 -4.01 -9.50 -45.30
N ARG A 7 -4.64 -10.54 -45.85
CA ARG A 7 -5.26 -11.62 -45.07
C ARG A 7 -4.74 -12.98 -45.53
N SER A 8 -4.34 -13.81 -44.58
CA SER A 8 -3.96 -15.21 -44.80
C SER A 8 -5.15 -16.15 -44.57
N LYS A 9 -5.04 -17.41 -44.97
CA LYS A 9 -5.96 -18.49 -44.55
C LYS A 9 -5.13 -19.55 -43.84
N THR A 10 -5.59 -20.03 -42.69
CA THR A 10 -4.95 -21.16 -42.00
C THR A 10 -4.83 -22.35 -42.96
N TYR A 11 -3.63 -22.91 -43.09
CA TYR A 11 -3.42 -24.07 -43.95
C TYR A 11 -4.06 -25.32 -43.33
N LYS A 12 -4.95 -25.99 -44.08
CA LYS A 12 -5.70 -27.18 -43.62
C LYS A 12 -6.41 -26.99 -42.28
N GLY A 13 -6.90 -25.77 -42.03
CA GLY A 13 -7.69 -25.45 -40.84
C GLY A 13 -8.51 -24.19 -41.04
N ASP A 14 -9.25 -23.83 -40.01
CA ASP A 14 -10.04 -22.61 -39.97
C ASP A 14 -9.21 -21.46 -39.37
N GLY A 15 -9.58 -20.22 -39.70
CA GLY A 15 -8.93 -19.01 -39.18
C GLY A 15 -8.07 -18.24 -40.18
N PHE A 16 -7.54 -17.10 -39.72
CA PHE A 16 -6.74 -16.18 -40.52
C PHE A 16 -5.87 -15.28 -39.64
N ASN A 17 -4.76 -14.78 -40.18
CA ASN A 17 -4.10 -13.57 -39.68
C ASN A 17 -4.43 -12.41 -40.61
N GLU A 18 -4.56 -11.21 -40.07
CA GLU A 18 -4.93 -10.01 -40.83
C GLU A 18 -4.18 -8.76 -40.39
N LEU A 19 -3.78 -7.97 -41.38
CA LEU A 19 -3.43 -6.56 -41.25
C LEU A 19 -4.36 -5.78 -42.18
N ARG A 20 -5.16 -4.87 -41.62
CA ARG A 20 -6.14 -4.08 -42.37
C ARG A 20 -6.03 -2.60 -42.03
N PHE A 21 -6.11 -1.78 -43.07
CA PHE A 21 -6.17 -0.32 -43.02
C PHE A 21 -7.55 0.14 -43.48
N GLU A 22 -8.18 1.04 -42.74
CA GLU A 22 -9.38 1.80 -43.12
C GLU A 22 -9.01 3.28 -43.27
N ASP A 23 -9.28 3.85 -44.44
CA ASP A 23 -8.98 5.25 -44.78
C ASP A 23 -10.25 6.09 -44.99
N ALA A 24 -11.41 5.62 -44.53
CA ALA A 24 -12.62 6.43 -44.52
C ALA A 24 -12.44 7.60 -43.55
N THR A 25 -12.59 8.83 -44.05
CA THR A 25 -12.40 10.06 -43.28
C THR A 25 -13.20 10.06 -41.98
N GLY A 26 -12.50 10.23 -40.85
CA GLY A 26 -13.06 10.24 -39.50
C GLY A 26 -13.39 8.86 -38.92
N LYS A 27 -12.97 7.78 -39.58
CA LYS A 27 -13.12 6.37 -39.16
C LYS A 27 -11.84 5.57 -39.43
N GLU A 28 -10.70 6.24 -39.48
CA GLU A 28 -9.42 5.63 -39.79
C GLU A 28 -9.06 4.57 -38.74
N GLU A 29 -8.64 3.40 -39.19
CA GLU A 29 -8.32 2.27 -38.31
C GLU A 29 -7.13 1.47 -38.87
N LEU A 30 -6.23 1.07 -37.96
CA LEU A 30 -5.32 -0.05 -38.18
C LEU A 30 -5.81 -1.25 -37.36
N TYR A 31 -6.20 -2.32 -38.03
CA TYR A 31 -6.60 -3.58 -37.39
C TYR A 31 -5.51 -4.63 -37.60
N MET A 32 -5.10 -5.26 -36.50
CA MET A 32 -4.10 -6.32 -36.47
C MET A 32 -4.68 -7.52 -35.72
N HIS A 33 -4.69 -8.68 -36.39
CA HIS A 33 -5.22 -9.92 -35.83
C HIS A 33 -4.21 -11.05 -35.99
N ALA A 34 -3.87 -11.69 -34.86
CA ALA A 34 -3.11 -12.93 -34.82
C ALA A 34 -4.05 -14.08 -34.39
N GLN A 35 -4.10 -15.15 -35.19
CA GLN A 35 -4.98 -16.30 -34.94
C GLN A 35 -4.60 -17.11 -33.70
N LYS A 36 -3.30 -17.12 -33.35
CA LYS A 36 -2.76 -17.95 -32.28
C LYS A 36 -1.79 -17.17 -31.41
N ASP A 37 -0.54 -17.04 -31.84
CA ASP A 37 0.53 -16.40 -31.09
C ASP A 37 0.95 -15.11 -31.82
N MET A 38 1.18 -14.04 -31.06
CA MET A 38 1.81 -12.81 -31.54
C MET A 38 3.11 -12.57 -30.76
N THR A 39 4.23 -12.57 -31.46
CA THR A 39 5.54 -12.20 -30.90
C THR A 39 5.96 -10.85 -31.45
N THR A 40 6.31 -9.92 -30.57
CA THR A 40 6.93 -8.63 -30.95
C THR A 40 8.29 -8.52 -30.28
N GLU A 41 9.35 -8.47 -31.08
CA GLU A 41 10.72 -8.28 -30.60
C GLU A 41 11.25 -6.94 -31.12
N VAL A 42 11.76 -6.11 -30.21
CA VAL A 42 12.37 -4.81 -30.54
C VAL A 42 13.75 -4.79 -29.89
N LEU A 43 14.80 -4.71 -30.71
CA LEU A 43 16.19 -4.84 -30.26
C LEU A 43 16.77 -3.56 -29.64
N HIS A 44 16.06 -2.44 -29.77
CA HIS A 44 16.45 -1.15 -29.24
C HIS A 44 15.21 -0.53 -28.57
N ASP A 45 14.73 0.60 -29.07
CA ASP A 45 13.65 1.34 -28.42
C ASP A 45 12.27 1.05 -29.02
N ARG A 46 11.28 0.84 -28.14
CA ARG A 46 9.85 0.88 -28.48
C ARG A 46 9.20 2.05 -27.75
N THR A 47 8.68 3.01 -28.51
CA THR A 47 7.83 4.08 -27.97
C THR A 47 6.38 3.83 -28.38
N THR A 48 5.43 3.98 -27.45
CA THR A 48 3.99 3.94 -27.73
C THR A 48 3.36 5.23 -27.21
N THR A 49 2.68 5.97 -28.08
CA THR A 49 1.93 7.17 -27.73
C THR A 49 0.48 6.98 -28.15
N VAL A 50 -0.46 7.12 -27.22
CA VAL A 50 -1.90 7.06 -27.48
C VAL A 50 -2.49 8.38 -27.01
N ASN A 51 -2.97 9.20 -27.95
CA ASN A 51 -3.46 10.56 -27.68
C ASN A 51 -4.85 10.61 -27.04
N ASN A 52 -5.54 9.47 -26.99
CA ASN A 52 -6.85 9.33 -26.38
C ASN A 52 -6.80 8.13 -25.42
N ASN A 53 -7.73 7.18 -25.52
CA ASN A 53 -7.81 6.06 -24.60
C ASN A 53 -6.96 4.86 -25.06
N HIS A 54 -6.25 4.24 -24.11
CA HIS A 54 -5.66 2.91 -24.27
C HIS A 54 -6.43 1.93 -23.37
N THR A 55 -6.85 0.81 -23.95
CA THR A 55 -7.49 -0.29 -23.20
C THR A 55 -6.76 -1.57 -23.53
N GLU A 56 -6.22 -2.21 -22.50
CA GLU A 56 -5.63 -3.54 -22.57
C GLU A 56 -6.51 -4.51 -21.79
N THR A 57 -6.76 -5.69 -22.35
CA THR A 57 -7.53 -6.75 -21.67
C THR A 57 -6.78 -8.06 -21.82
N VAL A 58 -6.38 -8.63 -20.69
CA VAL A 58 -5.66 -9.90 -20.61
C VAL A 58 -6.53 -10.88 -19.83
N VAL A 59 -6.95 -11.97 -20.47
CA VAL A 59 -7.97 -12.87 -19.91
C VAL A 59 -7.39 -13.88 -18.92
N VAL A 60 -6.16 -14.33 -19.15
CA VAL A 60 -5.56 -15.42 -18.36
C VAL A 60 -4.50 -14.90 -17.40
N GLY A 61 -3.47 -14.20 -17.91
CA GLY A 61 -2.41 -13.67 -17.06
C GLY A 61 -1.43 -12.80 -17.81
N GLN A 62 -0.84 -11.85 -17.09
CA GLN A 62 0.16 -10.89 -17.57
C GLN A 62 1.39 -10.98 -16.67
N VAL A 63 2.57 -11.01 -17.29
CA VAL A 63 3.85 -10.89 -16.59
C VAL A 63 4.58 -9.69 -17.20
N VAL A 64 4.98 -8.75 -16.35
CA VAL A 64 5.78 -7.59 -16.73
C VAL A 64 7.09 -7.67 -15.96
N ASN A 65 8.19 -7.86 -16.69
CA ASN A 65 9.54 -7.85 -16.13
C ASN A 65 10.24 -6.59 -16.61
N VAL A 66 10.66 -5.72 -15.70
CA VAL A 66 11.40 -4.49 -16.02
C VAL A 66 12.83 -4.65 -15.50
N GLY A 67 13.75 -4.96 -16.42
CA GLY A 67 15.13 -5.33 -16.05
C GLY A 67 15.21 -6.69 -15.33
N SER A 68 16.37 -7.33 -15.42
CA SER A 68 16.62 -8.63 -14.75
C SER A 68 17.97 -8.68 -14.01
N LYS A 69 18.74 -7.59 -14.07
CA LYS A 69 20.04 -7.43 -13.42
C LYS A 69 20.15 -6.00 -12.87
N LYS A 70 20.94 -5.83 -11.82
CA LYS A 70 21.21 -4.51 -11.19
C LYS A 70 22.12 -3.62 -12.05
N GLU A 71 22.76 -4.18 -13.07
CA GLU A 71 23.68 -3.47 -13.95
C GLU A 71 22.91 -2.48 -14.85
N ASN A 72 23.44 -1.27 -15.00
CA ASN A 72 22.97 -0.23 -15.93
C ASN A 72 21.59 0.40 -15.68
N GLY A 73 21.00 0.25 -14.48
CA GLY A 73 19.87 1.07 -14.01
C GLY A 73 18.58 0.86 -14.82
N HIS A 74 17.70 0.01 -14.33
CA HIS A 74 16.37 -0.20 -14.91
C HIS A 74 15.32 0.33 -13.95
N ASP A 75 14.52 1.29 -14.41
CA ASP A 75 13.48 1.93 -13.61
C ASP A 75 12.10 1.70 -14.23
N GLN A 76 11.10 1.46 -13.39
CA GLN A 76 9.70 1.59 -13.76
C GLN A 76 9.16 2.89 -13.13
N LYS A 77 8.78 3.85 -13.97
CA LYS A 77 8.11 5.07 -13.53
C LYS A 77 6.66 5.06 -13.98
N ILE A 78 5.75 5.23 -13.02
CA ILE A 78 4.31 5.39 -13.27
C ILE A 78 3.92 6.79 -12.80
N THR A 79 3.13 7.50 -13.60
CA THR A 79 2.58 8.80 -13.24
C THR A 79 1.10 8.80 -13.57
N VAL A 80 0.27 9.10 -12.58
CA VAL A 80 -1.18 9.18 -12.70
C VAL A 80 -1.59 10.59 -12.31
N ALA A 81 -2.21 11.32 -13.24
CA ALA A 81 -2.52 12.74 -13.04
C ALA A 81 -3.83 12.99 -12.28
N ASN A 82 -4.74 12.01 -12.30
CA ASN A 82 -6.02 12.07 -11.61
C ASN A 82 -6.11 10.87 -10.65
N ASP A 83 -6.96 9.88 -10.96
CA ASP A 83 -7.23 8.77 -10.05
C ASP A 83 -6.57 7.46 -10.48
N GLN A 84 -6.07 6.70 -9.50
CA GLN A 84 -5.68 5.29 -9.66
C GLN A 84 -6.57 4.42 -8.77
N LYS A 85 -7.31 3.49 -9.37
CA LYS A 85 -8.09 2.47 -8.64
C LYS A 85 -7.55 1.08 -8.92
N THR A 86 -7.22 0.35 -7.86
CA THR A 86 -6.77 -1.04 -7.92
C THR A 86 -7.76 -1.93 -7.17
N THR A 87 -8.13 -3.06 -7.74
CA THR A 87 -8.96 -4.08 -7.06
C THR A 87 -8.27 -5.42 -7.17
N VAL A 88 -7.95 -6.02 -6.03
CA VAL A 88 -7.31 -7.34 -5.94
C VAL A 88 -8.27 -8.26 -5.21
N VAL A 89 -8.71 -9.32 -5.90
CA VAL A 89 -9.73 -10.27 -5.37
C VAL A 89 -9.10 -11.33 -4.46
N ASN A 90 -7.83 -11.63 -4.66
CA ASN A 90 -7.09 -12.62 -3.88
C ASN A 90 -5.91 -11.92 -3.18
N ASN A 91 -4.68 -12.40 -3.37
CA ASN A 91 -3.52 -11.89 -2.67
C ASN A 91 -2.82 -10.75 -3.43
N GLN A 92 -2.43 -9.72 -2.69
CA GLN A 92 -1.42 -8.76 -3.12
C GLN A 92 -0.15 -9.01 -2.30
N ILE A 93 0.96 -9.34 -2.96
CA ILE A 93 2.26 -9.56 -2.32
C ILE A 93 3.22 -8.48 -2.80
N THR A 94 3.92 -7.85 -1.86
CA THR A 94 5.00 -6.89 -2.15
C THR A 94 6.25 -7.36 -1.43
N GLU A 95 7.29 -7.70 -2.20
CA GLU A 95 8.59 -8.11 -1.68
C GLU A 95 9.65 -7.09 -2.12
N ILE A 96 10.42 -6.58 -1.16
CA ILE A 96 11.55 -5.67 -1.38
C ILE A 96 12.75 -6.30 -0.68
N THR A 97 13.66 -6.87 -1.45
CA THR A 97 14.84 -7.60 -0.93
C THR A 97 15.97 -6.66 -0.51
N GLU A 98 16.11 -5.53 -1.21
CA GLU A 98 17.06 -4.46 -0.93
C GLU A 98 16.39 -3.09 -1.13
N GLY A 99 16.84 -2.07 -0.39
CA GLY A 99 16.35 -0.70 -0.53
C GLY A 99 15.22 -0.34 0.44
N ASN A 100 14.40 0.64 0.05
CA ASN A 100 13.43 1.30 0.91
C ASN A 100 12.04 1.32 0.27
N LYS A 101 10.98 1.28 1.10
CA LYS A 101 9.62 1.66 0.72
C LYS A 101 9.29 3.01 1.38
N LYS A 102 8.97 4.03 0.59
CA LYS A 102 8.49 5.34 1.08
C LYS A 102 7.06 5.56 0.61
N THR A 103 6.21 6.02 1.51
CA THR A 103 4.89 6.59 1.20
C THR A 103 4.91 8.03 1.68
N ASP A 104 4.58 8.97 0.81
CA ASP A 104 4.64 10.41 1.05
C ASP A 104 3.36 11.04 0.51
N ILE A 105 2.57 11.66 1.39
CA ILE A 105 1.25 12.21 1.07
C ILE A 105 1.24 13.66 1.56
N ASP A 106 1.22 14.61 0.63
CA ASP A 106 1.29 16.04 0.98
C ASP A 106 -0.01 16.55 1.59
N LYS A 107 -1.15 16.02 1.15
CA LYS A 107 -2.50 16.46 1.54
C LYS A 107 -3.50 15.31 1.47
N GLY A 108 -4.49 15.35 2.36
CA GLY A 108 -5.55 14.35 2.46
C GLY A 108 -5.25 13.31 3.54
N ASP A 109 -6.05 12.25 3.53
CA ASP A 109 -6.06 11.23 4.59
C ASP A 109 -5.48 9.90 4.10
N GLN A 110 -4.94 9.12 5.03
CA GLN A 110 -4.58 7.72 4.82
C GLN A 110 -5.34 6.86 5.82
N GLU A 111 -6.16 5.94 5.31
CA GLU A 111 -6.93 5.00 6.12
C GLU A 111 -6.49 3.55 5.86
N ILE A 112 -6.46 2.73 6.92
CA ILE A 112 -6.26 1.28 6.84
C ILE A 112 -7.36 0.60 7.64
N THR A 113 -8.23 -0.15 6.97
CA THR A 113 -9.30 -0.91 7.59
C THR A 113 -9.09 -2.41 7.32
N LEU A 114 -9.08 -3.21 8.39
CA LEU A 114 -9.05 -4.67 8.31
C LEU A 114 -10.33 -5.21 8.94
N HIS A 115 -11.22 -5.79 8.13
CA HIS A 115 -12.50 -6.32 8.62
C HIS A 115 -12.33 -7.60 9.45
N GLU A 116 -11.37 -8.45 9.06
CA GLU A 116 -11.10 -9.73 9.72
C GLU A 116 -9.60 -10.04 9.70
N GLY A 117 -9.13 -10.81 10.69
CA GLY A 117 -7.75 -11.26 10.77
C GLY A 117 -6.88 -10.40 11.69
N LYS A 118 -5.58 -10.30 11.37
CA LYS A 118 -4.58 -9.64 12.21
C LYS A 118 -3.65 -8.73 11.41
N GLN A 119 -3.28 -7.61 12.00
CA GLN A 119 -2.14 -6.80 11.58
C GLN A 119 -0.94 -7.11 12.48
N THR A 120 0.25 -7.21 11.90
CA THR A 120 1.49 -7.50 12.65
C THR A 120 2.61 -6.60 12.15
N ILE A 121 3.25 -5.87 13.06
CA ILE A 121 4.41 -5.02 12.78
C ILE A 121 5.61 -5.60 13.52
N LYS A 122 6.63 -6.04 12.78
CA LYS A 122 7.89 -6.57 13.32
C LYS A 122 9.05 -5.78 12.73
N VAL A 123 9.78 -5.08 13.57
CA VAL A 123 10.99 -4.35 13.18
C VAL A 123 12.16 -4.74 14.08
N LYS A 124 13.38 -4.73 13.54
CA LYS A 124 14.59 -5.01 14.32
C LYS A 124 15.13 -3.79 15.07
N LYS A 125 14.78 -2.59 14.60
CA LYS A 125 15.22 -1.31 15.16
C LYS A 125 14.01 -0.59 15.74
N THR A 126 13.69 0.59 15.22
CA THR A 126 12.73 1.51 15.82
C THR A 126 11.39 1.50 15.07
N ILE A 127 10.29 1.62 15.82
CA ILE A 127 9.00 2.11 15.33
C ILE A 127 8.84 3.53 15.87
N SER A 128 8.67 4.51 14.98
CA SER A 128 8.43 5.91 15.37
C SER A 128 7.01 6.30 14.95
N VAL A 129 6.27 6.91 15.87
CA VAL A 129 4.94 7.49 15.64
C VAL A 129 4.97 8.91 16.19
N SER A 130 4.58 9.88 15.38
CA SER A 130 4.52 11.29 15.74
C SER A 130 3.26 11.91 15.14
N SER A 131 2.65 12.82 15.89
CA SER A 131 1.48 13.60 15.48
C SER A 131 1.64 14.99 16.09
N GLU A 132 1.15 16.01 15.40
CA GLU A 132 1.16 17.38 15.92
C GLU A 132 0.06 17.58 16.96
N GLU A 133 -1.09 16.92 16.81
CA GLU A 133 -2.28 17.14 17.64
C GLU A 133 -2.52 16.02 18.67
N LYS A 134 -2.66 14.78 18.20
CA LYS A 134 -3.10 13.63 19.02
C LYS A 134 -2.54 12.30 18.51
N ILE A 135 -2.17 11.42 19.45
CA ILE A 135 -1.93 9.98 19.19
C ILE A 135 -2.89 9.19 20.08
N GLU A 136 -3.61 8.23 19.52
CA GLU A 136 -4.60 7.44 20.24
C GLU A 136 -4.51 5.95 19.91
N PHE A 137 -4.56 5.11 20.94
CA PHE A 137 -4.68 3.66 20.84
C PHE A 137 -5.95 3.23 21.56
N ILE A 138 -6.89 2.59 20.85
CA ILE A 138 -8.20 2.18 21.39
C ILE A 138 -8.36 0.66 21.26
N CYS A 139 -8.87 0.03 22.32
CA CYS A 139 -9.31 -1.36 22.32
C CYS A 139 -10.57 -1.51 23.18
N GLY A 140 -11.74 -1.46 22.54
CA GLY A 140 -13.02 -1.43 23.25
C GLY A 140 -13.10 -0.24 24.21
N GLU A 141 -13.29 -0.51 25.50
CA GLU A 141 -13.34 0.51 26.57
C GLU A 141 -11.96 0.96 27.07
N SER A 142 -10.85 0.36 26.60
CA SER A 142 -9.50 0.74 27.00
C SER A 142 -8.87 1.70 26.00
N SER A 143 -8.10 2.68 26.49
CA SER A 143 -7.41 3.64 25.64
C SER A 143 -6.09 4.14 26.21
N ILE A 144 -5.18 4.51 25.32
CA ILE A 144 -4.00 5.34 25.61
C ILE A 144 -4.05 6.55 24.67
N THR A 145 -4.04 7.75 25.22
CA THR A 145 -4.10 9.01 24.46
C THR A 145 -2.93 9.91 24.84
N LEU A 146 -2.28 10.50 23.84
CA LEU A 146 -1.28 11.56 23.98
C LEU A 146 -1.80 12.80 23.26
N LEU A 147 -1.71 13.96 23.91
CA LEU A 147 -2.15 15.25 23.38
C LEU A 147 -0.98 16.21 23.16
N GLU A 148 -1.14 17.18 22.26
CA GLU A 148 -0.15 18.22 21.94
C GLU A 148 0.35 19.02 23.16
N ASN A 149 -0.50 19.17 24.19
CA ASN A 149 -0.18 19.88 25.43
C ASN A 149 0.72 19.06 26.38
N GLY A 150 1.10 17.83 25.99
CA GLY A 150 1.90 16.91 26.78
C GLY A 150 1.10 16.03 27.76
N GLU A 151 -0.22 16.14 27.79
CA GLU A 151 -1.08 15.26 28.59
C GLU A 151 -1.05 13.84 28.03
N ILE A 152 -0.90 12.86 28.92
CA ILE A 152 -0.98 11.43 28.61
C ILE A 152 -2.05 10.82 29.50
N THR A 153 -3.05 10.21 28.87
CA THR A 153 -4.17 9.56 29.55
C THR A 153 -4.19 8.08 29.24
N ILE A 154 -4.18 7.25 30.29
CA ILE A 154 -4.33 5.80 30.22
C ILE A 154 -5.63 5.46 30.92
N SER A 155 -6.55 4.82 30.21
CA SER A 155 -7.90 4.52 30.72
C SER A 155 -8.31 3.09 30.40
N GLY A 156 -9.08 2.51 31.30
CA GLY A 156 -9.63 1.16 31.16
C GLY A 156 -10.23 0.68 32.48
N LYS A 157 -11.03 -0.39 32.42
CA LYS A 157 -11.71 -0.96 33.59
C LYS A 157 -10.75 -1.40 34.70
N ILE A 158 -9.59 -1.95 34.32
CA ILE A 158 -8.53 -2.38 35.24
C ILE A 158 -7.19 -1.98 34.61
N ILE A 159 -6.39 -1.21 35.34
CA ILE A 159 -5.00 -0.89 34.97
C ILE A 159 -4.08 -1.60 35.96
N LYS A 160 -3.18 -2.45 35.45
CA LYS A 160 -2.17 -3.16 36.27
C LYS A 160 -0.78 -2.71 35.86
N ASN A 161 -0.06 -2.14 36.82
CA ASN A 161 1.35 -1.79 36.67
C ASN A 161 2.18 -2.78 37.50
N ASP A 162 2.91 -3.68 36.84
CA ASP A 162 3.79 -4.69 37.48
C ASP A 162 5.24 -4.37 37.10
N ALA A 163 6.05 -3.99 38.09
CA ALA A 163 7.48 -3.75 37.94
C ALA A 163 8.26 -4.74 38.81
N LYS A 164 9.30 -5.37 38.25
CA LYS A 164 10.09 -6.40 38.96
C LYS A 164 11.21 -5.82 39.83
N ASP A 165 11.77 -4.69 39.42
CA ASP A 165 12.87 -4.05 40.15
C ASP A 165 12.36 -2.78 40.84
N GLU A 166 12.01 -1.75 40.06
CA GLU A 166 11.61 -0.44 40.59
C GLU A 166 10.45 0.16 39.80
N TYR A 167 9.56 0.87 40.50
CA TYR A 167 8.54 1.73 39.90
C TYR A 167 8.71 3.16 40.44
N HIS A 168 9.21 4.06 39.59
CA HIS A 168 9.49 5.44 39.96
C HIS A 168 8.39 6.38 39.46
N VAL A 169 7.87 7.20 40.37
CA VAL A 169 6.96 8.31 40.07
C VAL A 169 7.58 9.58 40.61
N ASN A 170 8.07 10.45 39.72
CA ASN A 170 8.62 11.74 40.07
C ASN A 170 7.72 12.84 39.52
N THR A 171 7.09 13.61 40.41
CA THR A 171 6.17 14.68 40.05
C THR A 171 6.18 15.73 41.15
N LYS A 172 5.86 16.98 40.79
CA LYS A 172 5.61 18.05 41.77
C LYS A 172 4.38 17.78 42.63
N LYS A 173 3.39 17.08 42.06
CA LYS A 173 2.13 16.73 42.73
C LYS A 173 1.66 15.36 42.27
N LEU A 174 1.39 14.48 43.23
CA LEU A 174 0.75 13.19 43.01
C LEU A 174 -0.64 13.22 43.65
N SER A 175 -1.67 12.83 42.90
CA SER A 175 -3.02 12.56 43.43
C SER A 175 -3.32 11.08 43.23
N ALA A 176 -3.85 10.44 44.26
CA ALA A 176 -4.39 9.10 44.19
C ALA A 176 -5.73 9.14 44.92
N ASP A 177 -6.80 8.80 44.22
CA ASP A 177 -8.18 8.91 44.69
C ASP A 177 -8.87 7.56 44.49
N GLY A 178 -9.40 7.00 45.58
CA GLY A 178 -10.04 5.69 45.61
C GLY A 178 -11.37 5.87 46.29
N SER A 179 -12.46 5.72 45.54
CA SER A 179 -13.81 6.00 46.05
C SER A 179 -14.26 5.00 47.10
N GLU A 180 -13.75 3.77 47.04
CA GLU A 180 -14.05 2.71 48.01
C GLU A 180 -12.88 2.50 48.97
N GLU A 181 -11.69 2.24 48.44
CA GLU A 181 -10.49 1.95 49.24
C GLU A 181 -9.22 2.37 48.49
N GLN A 182 -8.19 2.74 49.25
CA GLN A 182 -6.81 2.77 48.78
C GLN A 182 -5.97 1.87 49.68
N VAL A 183 -5.28 0.90 49.09
CA VAL A 183 -4.43 -0.05 49.83
C VAL A 183 -2.99 0.10 49.40
N LEU A 184 -2.10 0.32 50.38
CA LEU A 184 -0.66 0.24 50.20
C LEU A 184 -0.13 -0.97 50.98
N THR A 185 0.43 -1.94 50.27
CA THR A 185 1.04 -3.14 50.87
C THR A 185 2.53 -3.18 50.55
N GLY A 186 3.38 -3.47 51.54
CA GLY A 186 4.82 -3.62 51.31
C GLY A 186 5.64 -3.50 52.58
N GLY A 187 6.94 -3.25 52.39
CA GLY A 187 7.89 -2.98 53.48
C GLY A 187 7.77 -1.55 54.01
N ILE A 188 8.91 -0.89 54.19
CA ILE A 188 8.98 0.44 54.82
C ILE A 188 8.37 1.52 53.91
N LEU A 189 7.36 2.23 54.42
CA LEU A 189 6.94 3.53 53.89
C LEU A 189 7.76 4.64 54.54
N LYS A 190 8.45 5.45 53.73
CA LYS A 190 9.15 6.66 54.20
C LYS A 190 8.43 7.89 53.64
N LEU A 191 7.94 8.75 54.54
CA LEU A 191 7.40 10.05 54.20
C LEU A 191 8.38 11.10 54.70
N ASN A 192 9.00 11.81 53.77
CA ASN A 192 9.91 12.91 54.08
C ASN A 192 9.19 14.21 53.70
N PRO A 193 8.71 14.98 54.68
CA PRO A 193 8.05 16.26 54.44
C PRO A 193 9.00 17.32 53.88
#